data_AF-A0AAE4KSE0-F1
#
_entry.id   AF-A0AAE4KSE0-F1
#
_cell.length_a   1.000
_cell.length_b   1.000
_cell.length_c   1.000
_cell.angle_alpha   90.00
_cell.angle_beta   90.00
_cell.angle_gamma   90.00
#
_symmetry.space_group_name_H-M   'P 1'
#
loop_
_entity.id
_entity.type
_entity.pdbx_description
1 polymer ?
#
loop_
_entity_poly.entity_id
_entity_poly.type
_entity_poly.pdbx_seq_one_letter_code
_entity_poly.pdbx_strand_id
1 'polypeptide(L)'
;MTERTIKLRLRNAKGDVEEFFQDFVPFSKRLDYIRLEKELENRKDESGELIKPTESDYMELQAEFVASLFNDKKVNKKAILEGLDTQDLDVIYDIVRYRVLGFSKEEDEALKKALAAEMSAGQNSTT
;
A
#
# COMPACT_ATOMS: atom_id res chain seq x y z
N MET A 1 -1.46 10.79 -19.37
CA MET A 1 -0.76 10.16 -18.24
C MET A 1 -0.45 8.73 -18.67
N THR A 2 0.76 8.25 -18.41
CA THR A 2 1.08 6.84 -18.68
C THR A 2 0.40 5.99 -17.60
N GLU A 3 0.12 4.72 -17.91
CA GLU A 3 -0.43 3.72 -16.98
C GLU A 3 0.43 3.54 -15.70
N ARG A 4 1.63 4.13 -15.69
CA ARG A 4 2.63 4.08 -14.62
C ARG A 4 2.54 5.28 -13.66
N THR A 5 1.75 6.31 -13.93
CA THR A 5 1.67 7.45 -13.00
C THR A 5 0.90 7.06 -11.74
N ILE A 6 1.54 7.20 -10.58
CA ILE A 6 0.85 7.17 -9.29
C ILE A 6 0.03 8.45 -9.18
N LYS A 7 -1.28 8.31 -8.96
CA LYS A 7 -2.18 9.40 -8.63
C LYS A 7 -2.66 9.21 -7.20
N LEU A 8 -2.40 10.19 -6.34
CA LEU A 8 -2.83 10.19 -4.95
C LEU A 8 -3.75 11.39 -4.71
N ARG A 9 -4.94 11.14 -4.17
CA ARG A 9 -5.94 12.17 -3.88
C ARG A 9 -6.13 12.22 -2.38
N LEU A 10 -5.83 13.36 -1.76
CA LEU A 10 -5.89 13.52 -0.32
C LEU A 10 -6.78 14.70 0.04
N ARG A 11 -7.65 14.53 1.03
CA ARG A 11 -8.36 15.63 1.66
C ARG A 11 -7.42 16.38 2.59
N ASN A 12 -7.28 17.69 2.40
CA ASN A 12 -6.47 18.54 3.26
C ASN A 12 -7.26 18.99 4.51
N ALA A 13 -6.59 19.68 5.44
CA ALA A 13 -7.19 20.17 6.68
C ALA A 13 -8.32 21.20 6.48
N LYS A 14 -8.47 21.78 5.29
CA LYS A 14 -9.59 22.68 4.93
C LYS A 14 -10.79 21.93 4.37
N GLY A 15 -10.67 20.63 4.18
CA GLY A 15 -11.70 19.79 3.55
C GLY A 15 -11.61 19.73 2.03
N ASP A 16 -10.65 20.43 1.41
CA ASP A 16 -10.46 20.40 -0.05
C ASP A 16 -9.68 19.15 -0.47
N VAL A 17 -9.96 18.62 -1.66
CA VAL A 17 -9.21 17.50 -2.23
C VAL A 17 -8.05 18.03 -3.07
N GLU A 18 -6.83 17.63 -2.72
CA GLU A 18 -5.61 17.89 -3.49
C GLU A 18 -5.18 16.61 -4.22
N GLU A 19 -4.64 16.77 -5.43
CA GLU A 19 -4.14 15.66 -6.25
C GLU A 19 -2.62 15.75 -6.40
N PHE A 20 -1.94 14.64 -6.13
CA PHE A 20 -0.49 14.51 -6.23
C PHE A 20 -0.14 13.43 -7.25
N PHE A 21 0.94 13.66 -7.99
CA PHE A 21 1.35 12.80 -9.09
C PHE A 21 2.83 12.44 -8.97
N GLN A 22 3.16 11.17 -9.21
CA GLN A 22 4.53 10.68 -9.31
C GLN A 22 4.62 9.67 -10.46
N ASP A 23 5.50 9.89 -11.42
CA ASP A 23 5.60 9.08 -12.64
C ASP A 23 6.82 8.15 -12.68
N PHE A 24 7.85 8.45 -11.88
CA PHE A 24 9.08 7.68 -11.78
C PHE A 24 9.33 7.16 -10.36
N VAL A 25 9.46 5.84 -10.20
CA VAL A 25 9.89 5.19 -8.95
C VAL A 25 11.20 4.45 -9.25
N PRO A 26 12.34 4.86 -8.68
CA PRO A 26 13.61 4.18 -8.94
C PRO A 26 13.64 2.81 -8.28
N PHE A 27 14.39 1.87 -8.87
CA PHE A 27 14.50 0.50 -8.34
C PHE A 27 15.06 0.46 -6.90
N SER A 28 15.84 1.46 -6.49
CA SER A 28 16.29 1.59 -5.09
C SER A 28 15.13 1.63 -4.10
N LYS A 29 14.00 2.26 -4.45
CA LYS A 29 12.81 2.31 -3.58
C LYS A 29 12.20 0.93 -3.34
N ARG A 30 12.30 0.02 -4.31
CA ARG A 30 11.90 -1.39 -4.11
C ARG A 30 12.77 -2.05 -3.05
N LEU A 31 14.09 -1.88 -3.15
CA LEU A 31 15.03 -2.45 -2.19
C LEU A 31 14.83 -1.84 -0.80
N ASP A 32 14.59 -0.53 -0.73
CA ASP A 32 14.27 0.17 0.51
C ASP A 32 13.02 -0.40 1.18
N TYR A 33 11.94 -0.60 0.41
CA TYR A 33 10.70 -1.16 0.95
C TYR A 33 10.91 -2.58 1.53
N ILE A 34 11.57 -3.46 0.77
CA ILE A 34 11.88 -4.83 1.23
C ILE A 34 12.74 -4.80 2.51
N ARG A 35 13.69 -3.86 2.60
CA ARG A 35 14.51 -3.68 3.80
C ARG A 35 13.64 -3.22 4.98
N LEU A 36 12.77 -2.23 4.79
CA LEU A 36 11.90 -1.69 5.83
C LEU A 36 10.93 -2.75 6.38
N GLU A 37 10.32 -3.58 5.51
CA GLU A 37 9.47 -4.69 5.97
C GLU A 37 10.27 -5.69 6.82
N LYS A 38 11.47 -6.08 6.37
CA LYS A 38 12.33 -6.97 7.16
C LYS A 38 12.74 -6.34 8.49
N GLU A 39 13.03 -5.05 8.52
CA GLU A 39 13.34 -4.34 9.76
C GLU A 39 12.14 -4.35 10.71
N LEU A 40 10.92 -4.18 10.19
CA LEU A 40 9.69 -4.24 10.97
C LEU A 40 9.48 -5.64 11.58
N GLU A 41 9.65 -6.69 10.77
CA GLU A 41 9.48 -8.09 11.19
C GLU A 41 10.53 -8.57 12.19
N ASN A 42 11.72 -7.97 12.19
CA ASN A 42 12.82 -8.35 13.08
C ASN A 42 12.96 -7.45 14.31
N ARG A 43 12.00 -6.55 14.57
CA ARG A 43 12.00 -5.71 15.78
C ARG A 43 11.99 -6.60 17.02
N LYS A 44 12.74 -6.16 18.03
CA LYS A 44 12.82 -6.82 19.33
C LYS A 44 12.48 -5.85 20.45
N ASP A 45 11.93 -6.37 21.53
CA ASP A 45 11.71 -5.60 22.75
C ASP A 45 13.01 -5.45 23.57
N GLU A 46 12.91 -4.79 24.74
CA GLU A 46 14.05 -4.58 25.65
C GLU A 46 14.65 -5.90 26.19
N SER A 47 13.88 -6.99 26.17
CA SER A 47 14.31 -8.32 26.59
C SER A 47 14.95 -9.13 25.45
N GLY A 48 14.91 -8.61 24.21
CA GLY A 48 15.43 -9.27 23.02
C GLY A 48 14.45 -10.23 22.34
N GLU A 49 13.18 -10.25 22.77
CA GLU A 49 12.12 -11.07 22.18
C GLU A 49 11.53 -10.40 20.94
N LEU A 50 11.13 -11.20 19.95
CA LEU A 50 10.58 -10.68 18.70
C LEU A 50 9.21 -10.04 18.91
N ILE A 51 9.05 -8.81 18.42
CA ILE A 51 7.78 -8.10 18.40
C ILE A 51 7.06 -8.45 17.11
N LYS A 52 5.95 -9.18 17.21
CA LYS A 52 5.10 -9.49 16.05
C LYS A 52 4.48 -8.19 15.52
N PRO A 53 4.70 -7.83 14.24
CA PRO A 53 4.05 -6.65 13.66
C PRO A 53 2.53 -6.81 13.61
N THR A 54 1.83 -5.72 13.89
CA THR A 54 0.39 -5.60 13.73
C THR A 54 0.04 -5.08 12.34
N GLU A 55 -1.22 -5.18 11.93
CA GLU A 55 -1.70 -4.56 10.69
C GLU A 55 -1.48 -3.04 10.68
N SER A 56 -1.63 -2.39 11.84
CA SER A 56 -1.38 -0.96 11.99
C SER A 56 0.09 -0.61 11.75
N ASP A 57 1.03 -1.45 12.21
CA ASP A 57 2.46 -1.23 11.94
C ASP A 57 2.76 -1.24 10.45
N TYR A 58 2.17 -2.18 9.69
CA TYR A 58 2.32 -2.24 8.24
C TYR A 58 1.70 -1.03 7.55
N MET A 59 0.48 -0.63 7.95
CA MET A 59 -0.19 0.54 7.37
C MET A 59 0.61 1.82 7.60
N GLU A 60 1.17 1.99 8.81
CA GLU A 60 2.02 3.13 9.13
C GLU A 60 3.32 3.15 8.33
N LEU A 61 3.98 2.00 8.18
CA LEU A 61 5.19 1.85 7.37
C LEU A 61 4.90 2.17 5.91
N GLN A 62 3.82 1.62 5.36
CA GLN A 62 3.45 1.82 3.96
C GLN A 62 3.05 3.27 3.69
N ALA A 63 2.31 3.92 4.59
CA ALA A 63 1.96 5.34 4.45
C ALA A 63 3.22 6.22 4.44
N GLU A 64 4.15 6.00 5.37
CA GLU A 64 5.44 6.72 5.39
C GLU A 64 6.25 6.47 4.10
N PHE A 65 6.32 5.21 3.68
CA PHE A 65 7.05 4.84 2.47
C PHE A 65 6.45 5.47 1.22
N VAL A 66 5.12 5.41 1.05
CA VAL A 66 4.41 6.02 -0.07
C VAL A 66 4.63 7.53 -0.09
N ALA A 67 4.56 8.20 1.06
CA ALA A 67 4.91 9.62 1.14
C ALA A 67 6.32 9.90 0.59
N SER A 68 7.30 9.06 0.94
CA SER A 68 8.69 9.19 0.49
C SER A 68 8.89 9.04 -1.03
N LEU A 69 7.87 8.58 -1.77
CA LEU A 69 7.90 8.50 -3.24
C LEU A 69 7.67 9.85 -3.90
N PHE A 70 7.02 10.80 -3.21
CA PHE A 70 6.69 12.11 -3.74
C PHE A 70 7.72 13.15 -3.33
N ASN A 71 8.06 14.05 -4.26
CA ASN A 71 8.91 15.20 -3.95
C ASN A 71 8.15 16.33 -3.22
N ASP A 72 6.82 16.34 -3.32
CA ASP A 72 5.98 17.34 -2.66
C ASP A 72 5.87 17.03 -1.16
N LYS A 73 6.42 17.91 -0.32
CA LYS A 73 6.43 17.78 1.15
C LYS A 73 5.03 17.80 1.78
N LYS A 74 4.01 18.24 1.04
CA LYS A 74 2.61 18.11 1.47
C LYS A 74 2.18 16.64 1.54
N VAL A 75 2.79 15.78 0.74
CA VAL A 75 2.58 14.33 0.82
C VAL A 75 3.51 13.77 1.90
N ASN A 76 2.94 13.61 3.10
CA ASN A 76 3.61 13.00 4.24
C ASN A 76 2.68 11.96 4.87
N LYS A 77 3.21 11.11 5.77
CA LYS A 77 2.43 10.07 6.45
C LYS A 77 1.13 10.60 7.05
N LYS A 78 1.19 11.73 7.75
CA LYS A 78 0.02 12.33 8.37
C LYS A 78 -1.04 12.71 7.33
N ALA A 79 -0.65 13.41 6.27
CA ALA A 79 -1.56 13.79 5.19
C ALA A 79 -2.19 12.58 4.49
N ILE A 80 -1.46 11.47 4.37
CA ILE A 80 -1.99 10.21 3.81
C ILE A 80 -3.02 9.60 4.77
N LEU A 81 -2.66 9.40 6.04
CA LEU A 81 -3.53 8.74 7.02
C LEU A 81 -4.79 9.54 7.36
N GLU A 82 -4.72 10.88 7.34
CA GLU A 82 -5.87 11.76 7.61
C GLU A 82 -6.64 12.14 6.35
N GLY A 83 -6.01 12.06 5.18
CA GLY A 83 -6.56 12.56 3.92
C GLY A 83 -7.17 11.51 3.00
N LEU A 84 -6.85 10.22 3.20
CA LEU A 84 -7.51 9.13 2.50
C LEU A 84 -8.88 8.82 3.13
N ASP A 85 -9.86 8.52 2.28
CA ASP A 85 -11.16 8.04 2.73
C ASP A 85 -11.03 6.58 3.21
N THR A 86 -11.80 6.19 4.23
CA THR A 86 -11.78 4.80 4.73
C THR A 86 -12.34 3.80 3.73
N GLN A 87 -13.03 4.25 2.68
CA GLN A 87 -13.46 3.41 1.57
C GLN A 87 -12.35 3.19 0.52
N ASP A 88 -11.28 3.98 0.54
CA ASP A 88 -10.14 3.88 -0.38
C ASP A 88 -9.05 2.93 0.16
N LEU A 89 -9.48 1.78 0.70
CA LEU A 89 -8.65 0.84 1.48
C LEU A 89 -7.39 0.36 0.73
N ASP A 90 -7.50 0.19 -0.58
CA ASP A 90 -6.45 -0.43 -1.39
C ASP A 90 -5.44 0.58 -1.95
N VAL A 91 -5.62 1.90 -1.80
CA VAL A 91 -4.77 2.88 -2.49
C VAL A 91 -3.30 2.76 -2.11
N ILE A 92 -3.00 2.67 -0.81
CA ILE A 92 -1.62 2.52 -0.31
C ILE A 92 -1.05 1.17 -0.77
N TYR A 93 -1.84 0.11 -0.61
CA TYR A 93 -1.47 -1.26 -0.97
C TYR A 93 -1.17 -1.40 -2.46
N ASP A 94 -2.04 -0.89 -3.34
CA ASP A 94 -1.90 -0.94 -4.79
C ASP A 94 -0.64 -0.20 -5.26
N ILE A 95 -0.33 0.95 -4.65
CA ILE A 95 0.91 1.69 -4.94
C ILE A 95 2.12 0.83 -4.59
N VAL A 96 2.17 0.27 -3.39
CA VAL A 96 3.29 -0.58 -2.98
C VAL A 96 3.39 -1.82 -3.86
N ARG A 97 2.31 -2.56 -4.02
CA ARG A 97 2.31 -3.86 -4.71
C ARG A 97 2.60 -3.73 -6.19
N TYR A 98 1.88 -2.87 -6.90
CA TYR A 98 1.98 -2.81 -8.36
C TYR A 98 3.04 -1.83 -8.84
N ARG A 99 3.23 -0.71 -8.14
CA ARG A 99 4.18 0.33 -8.60
C ARG A 99 5.58 0.16 -8.03
N VAL A 100 5.71 -0.33 -6.80
CA VAL A 100 7.02 -0.47 -6.14
C VAL A 100 7.55 -1.90 -6.27
N LEU A 101 6.73 -2.89 -5.95
CA LEU A 101 7.10 -4.31 -6.02
C LEU A 101 6.88 -4.92 -7.41
N GLY A 102 6.19 -4.23 -8.31
CA GLY A 102 6.07 -4.60 -9.72
C GLY A 102 5.28 -5.88 -9.96
N PHE A 103 4.36 -6.25 -9.07
CA PHE A 103 3.37 -7.28 -9.35
C PHE A 103 2.43 -6.82 -10.48
N SER A 104 1.85 -7.77 -11.23
CA SER A 104 0.82 -7.46 -12.23
C SER A 104 -0.54 -7.35 -11.54
N LYS A 105 -1.24 -6.24 -11.81
CA LYS A 105 -2.60 -6.03 -11.33
C LYS A 105 -3.58 -6.98 -12.03
N GLU A 106 -3.34 -7.23 -13.31
CA GLU A 106 -4.15 -8.12 -14.15
C GLU A 106 -4.09 -9.57 -13.65
N GLU A 107 -2.90 -10.05 -13.29
CA GLU A 107 -2.71 -11.39 -12.74
C GLU A 107 -3.40 -11.55 -11.38
N ASP A 108 -3.29 -10.55 -10.49
CA ASP A 108 -3.95 -10.58 -9.19
C ASP A 108 -5.49 -10.52 -9.31
N GLU A 109 -6.02 -9.71 -10.23
CA GLU A 109 -7.45 -9.66 -10.50
C GLU A 109 -7.96 -10.98 -11.09
N ALA A 110 -7.18 -11.62 -11.98
CA ALA A 110 -7.50 -12.93 -12.51
C ALA A 110 -7.52 -14.00 -11.41
N LEU A 111 -6.53 -13.98 -10.51
CA LEU A 111 -6.45 -14.90 -9.38
C LEU A 111 -7.62 -14.71 -8.40
N LYS A 112 -7.94 -13.46 -8.05
CA LYS A 112 -9.10 -13.14 -7.20
C LYS A 112 -10.40 -13.67 -7.80
N LYS A 113 -10.58 -13.50 -9.13
CA LYS A 113 -11.76 -14.00 -9.84
C LYS A 113 -11.84 -15.53 -9.84
N ALA A 114 -10.72 -16.21 -10.05
CA ALA A 114 -10.66 -17.67 -10.01
C ALA A 114 -11.04 -18.20 -8.61
N LEU A 115 -10.47 -17.64 -7.55
CA LEU A 115 -10.75 -18.03 -6.17
C LEU A 115 -12.23 -17.80 -5.79
N ALA A 116 -12.80 -16.66 -6.19
CA ALA A 116 -14.21 -16.35 -5.95
C ALA A 116 -15.16 -17.33 -6.67
N ALA A 117 -14.79 -17.74 -7.90
CA ALA A 117 -15.55 -18.73 -8.66
C ALA A 117 -15.50 -20.12 -7.99
N GLU A 118 -14.33 -20.55 -7.51
CA GLU A 118 -14.17 -21.81 -6.78
C GLU A 118 -14.97 -21.85 -5.47
N MET A 119 -14.92 -20.76 -4.69
CA MET A 119 -15.70 -20.64 -3.44
C MET A 119 -17.22 -20.72 -3.69
N SER A 120 -17.69 -20.11 -4.77
CA SER A 120 -19.10 -20.11 -5.15
C SER A 120 -19.55 -21.48 -5.70
N ALA A 121 -18.68 -22.19 -6.41
CA ALA A 121 -18.94 -23.54 -6.91
C ALA A 121 -18.96 -24.59 -5.78
N GLY A 122 -18.11 -24.43 -4.75
CA GLY A 122 -18.10 -25.27 -3.56
C GLY A 122 -19.38 -25.13 -2.72
N GLN A 123 -19.91 -23.91 -2.59
CA GLN A 123 -21.17 -23.66 -1.87
C GLN A 123 -22.39 -24.28 -2.57
N ASN A 124 -22.44 -24.26 -3.91
CA ASN A 124 -23.54 -24.86 -4.69
C ASN A 124 -23.51 -26.39 -4.76
N SER A 125 -22.43 -27.04 -4.32
CA SER A 125 -22.29 -28.51 -4.33
C SER A 125 -22.73 -29.19 -3.03
N THR A 126 -23.18 -28.40 -2.04
CA THR A 126 -23.51 -28.87 -0.67
C THR A 126 -25.00 -28.72 -0.31
N THR A 127 -25.88 -28.54 -1.31
CA THR A 127 -27.34 -28.49 -1.14
C THR A 127 -28.01 -29.55 -2.00
#